data_AF-A0AAV1W6Q8-F1
#
_entry.id   AF-A0AAV1W6Q8-F1
#
_cell.length_a   1.000
_cell.length_b   1.000
_cell.length_c   1.000
_cell.angle_alpha   90.00
_cell.angle_beta   90.00
_cell.angle_gamma   90.00
#
_symmetry.space_group_name_H-M   'P 1'
#
loop_
_entity.id
_entity.type
_entity.pdbx_description
1 polymer ?
#
loop_
_entity_poly.entity_id
_entity_poly.type
_entity_poly.pdbx_seq_one_letter_code
_entity_poly.pdbx_strand_id
1 'polypeptide(L)'
;MAFQDLAILSERRRNERKEKVRKRVILSVVSSILLVCVIGAATFSLANKTSSENNANKKSPSTSPNAKVENYLKIVKTICSSVEYKSKCEDPLTEEVEKNPKLAQPKELLKESIKLAQQEINKAFNKTTSMKFESEMEKGAYEDCKQLIDDAKEELGLSISEISKNDLKKLLTRTPELNNWLSAVISYHQTCIDGFPEGELKTRLKQLFKDPQEFVSNSLSNVSDLSSFLSALQPDATRHLLSEKIDGLPSWIDGEGQRMLKAADDKPTPNITVAKDGSGDFKTISEALTAMPQTYTGRYVVYVKE
;
A
#
# COMPACT_ATOMS: atom_id res chain seq x y z
N MET A 1 22.33 -26.10 -33.90
CA MET A 1 22.27 -24.72 -34.44
C MET A 1 21.30 -23.79 -33.67
N ALA A 2 20.86 -24.11 -32.44
CA ALA A 2 19.89 -23.30 -31.68
C ALA A 2 20.50 -22.29 -30.67
N PHE A 3 21.83 -22.29 -30.49
CA PHE A 3 22.50 -21.42 -29.53
C PHE A 3 22.94 -20.06 -30.09
N GLN A 4 22.98 -19.90 -31.42
CA GLN A 4 23.35 -18.62 -32.06
C GLN A 4 22.21 -17.59 -31.99
N ASP A 5 20.95 -18.04 -32.03
CA ASP A 5 19.79 -17.14 -32.00
C ASP A 5 19.59 -16.45 -30.63
N LEU A 6 19.96 -17.12 -29.53
CA LEU A 6 19.89 -16.55 -28.19
C LEU A 6 20.92 -15.42 -27.98
N ALA A 7 22.09 -15.53 -28.59
CA ALA A 7 23.11 -14.48 -28.52
C ALA A 7 22.63 -13.19 -29.20
N ILE A 8 22.03 -13.30 -30.38
CA ILE A 8 21.49 -12.17 -31.16
C ILE A 8 20.35 -11.47 -30.39
N LEU A 9 19.46 -12.24 -29.74
CA LEU A 9 18.37 -11.69 -28.92
C LEU A 9 18.86 -11.01 -27.64
N SER A 10 19.96 -11.49 -27.06
CA SER A 10 20.58 -10.86 -25.88
C SER A 10 21.24 -9.52 -26.23
N GLU A 11 21.85 -9.44 -27.41
CA GLU A 11 22.59 -8.26 -27.87
C GLU A 11 21.65 -7.11 -28.27
N ARG A 12 20.53 -7.43 -28.93
CA ARG A 12 19.44 -6.45 -29.19
C ARG A 12 18.90 -5.84 -27.90
N ARG A 13 18.59 -6.66 -26.89
CA ARG A 13 18.10 -6.18 -25.58
C ARG A 13 19.14 -5.31 -24.85
N ARG A 14 20.43 -5.61 -25.00
CA ARG A 14 21.51 -4.80 -24.40
C ARG A 14 21.63 -3.43 -25.07
N ASN A 15 21.48 -3.36 -26.39
CA ASN A 15 21.50 -2.09 -27.13
C ASN A 15 20.27 -1.23 -26.84
N GLU A 16 19.08 -1.82 -26.73
CA GLU A 16 17.87 -1.09 -26.31
C GLU A 16 17.99 -0.53 -24.88
N ARG A 17 18.58 -1.29 -23.95
CA ARG A 17 18.87 -0.78 -22.60
C ARG A 17 19.88 0.37 -22.63
N LYS A 18 20.95 0.27 -23.43
CA LYS A 18 21.93 1.35 -23.60
C LYS A 18 21.30 2.61 -24.17
N GLU A 19 20.41 2.48 -25.16
CA GLU A 19 19.63 3.60 -25.73
C GLU A 19 18.72 4.25 -24.68
N LYS A 20 17.95 3.46 -23.92
CA LYS A 20 17.07 3.97 -22.87
C LYS A 20 17.85 4.66 -21.74
N VAL A 21 18.99 4.10 -21.34
CA VAL A 21 19.87 4.71 -20.33
C VAL A 21 20.49 6.01 -20.87
N ARG A 22 20.99 6.03 -22.11
CA ARG A 22 21.51 7.27 -22.74
C ARG A 22 20.43 8.35 -22.83
N LYS A 23 19.20 8.01 -23.23
CA LYS A 23 18.07 8.96 -23.27
C LYS A 23 17.75 9.51 -21.88
N ARG A 24 17.75 8.69 -20.83
CA ARG A 24 17.55 9.14 -19.44
C ARG A 24 18.70 10.02 -18.93
N VAL A 25 19.95 9.68 -19.25
CA VAL A 25 21.12 10.49 -18.87
C VAL A 25 21.09 11.85 -19.57
N ILE A 26 20.78 11.90 -20.87
CA ILE A 26 20.62 13.17 -21.60
C ILE A 26 19.49 14.01 -20.99
N LEU A 27 18.34 13.42 -20.69
CA LEU A 27 17.22 14.13 -20.07
C LEU A 27 17.59 14.69 -18.68
N SER A 28 18.32 13.91 -17.89
CA SER A 28 18.81 14.34 -16.57
C SER A 28 19.80 15.50 -16.68
N VAL A 29 20.76 15.43 -17.61
CA VAL A 29 21.76 16.50 -17.80
C VAL A 29 21.11 17.79 -18.29
N VAL A 30 20.17 17.71 -19.25
CA VAL A 30 19.43 18.88 -19.74
C VAL A 30 18.59 19.51 -18.63
N SER A 31 17.93 18.71 -17.79
CA SER A 31 17.17 19.20 -16.64
C SER A 31 18.06 19.91 -15.61
N SER A 32 19.24 19.36 -15.32
CA SER A 32 20.22 19.99 -14.42
C SER A 32 20.74 21.33 -14.97
N ILE A 33 21.02 21.41 -16.27
CA ILE A 33 21.48 22.67 -16.91
C ILE A 33 20.39 23.74 -16.86
N LEU A 34 19.13 23.38 -17.13
CA LEU A 34 18.01 24.32 -17.05
C LEU A 34 17.82 24.88 -15.63
N LEU A 35 17.98 24.05 -14.59
CA LEU A 35 17.90 24.51 -13.20
C LEU A 35 19.01 25.51 -12.84
N VAL A 36 20.24 25.28 -13.30
CA VAL A 36 21.36 26.21 -13.07
C VAL A 36 21.13 27.55 -13.78
N CYS A 37 20.58 27.54 -15.00
CA CYS A 37 20.25 28.78 -15.72
C CYS A 37 19.16 29.60 -15.02
N VAL A 38 18.14 28.96 -14.45
CA VAL A 38 17.06 29.64 -13.72
C VAL A 38 17.58 30.27 -12.42
N ILE A 39 18.45 29.57 -11.68
CA ILE A 39 19.06 30.10 -10.45
C ILE A 39 19.98 31.28 -10.77
N GLY A 40 20.79 31.19 -11.84
CA GLY A 40 21.64 32.29 -12.31
C GLY A 40 20.83 33.55 -12.66
N ALA A 41 19.72 33.40 -13.39
CA ALA A 41 18.84 34.52 -13.74
C ALA A 41 18.15 35.16 -12.53
N ALA A 42 17.75 34.35 -11.53
CA ALA A 42 17.16 34.85 -10.28
C ALA A 42 18.18 35.65 -9.45
N THR A 43 19.44 35.19 -9.36
CA THR A 43 20.49 35.93 -8.64
C THR A 43 20.91 37.22 -9.35
N PHE A 44 20.90 37.25 -10.69
CA PHE A 44 21.21 38.44 -11.47
C PHE A 44 20.08 39.51 -11.38
N SER A 45 18.82 39.08 -11.24
CA SER A 45 17.67 39.98 -11.12
C SER A 45 17.55 40.64 -9.74
N LEU A 46 18.07 40.00 -8.67
CA LEU A 46 18.07 40.56 -7.31
C LEU A 46 19.20 41.57 -7.07
N ALA A 47 20.30 41.52 -7.82
CA ALA A 47 21.42 42.44 -7.66
C ALA A 47 21.17 43.85 -8.20
N ASN A 48 20.11 44.07 -9.00
CA ASN A 48 19.88 45.35 -9.68
C ASN A 48 18.61 46.11 -9.23
N LYS A 49 18.17 45.96 -7.97
CA LYS A 49 17.06 46.78 -7.46
C LYS A 49 17.23 47.21 -6.00
N THR A 50 18.24 48.03 -5.75
CA THR A 50 18.24 48.96 -4.62
C THR A 50 17.56 50.27 -5.02
N SER A 51 16.34 50.50 -4.54
CA SER A 51 15.85 51.80 -4.04
C SER A 51 14.33 51.80 -3.88
N SER A 52 13.90 52.16 -2.67
CA SER A 52 12.75 53.02 -2.34
C SER A 52 11.83 52.40 -1.28
N GLU A 53 11.80 53.10 -0.14
CA GLU A 53 10.82 53.00 0.94
C GLU A 53 9.38 53.05 0.42
N ASN A 54 8.46 52.32 1.06
CA ASN A 54 7.52 52.91 2.02
C ASN A 54 6.42 51.96 2.49
N ASN A 55 6.07 52.16 3.77
CA ASN A 55 4.82 51.85 4.47
C ASN A 55 4.44 50.39 4.76
N ALA A 56 4.71 50.05 6.02
CA ALA A 56 4.02 49.01 6.76
C ALA A 56 2.51 49.30 6.81
N ASN A 57 1.74 48.42 6.18
CA ASN A 57 0.34 48.22 6.53
C ASN A 57 0.16 46.75 6.91
N LYS A 58 0.03 46.49 8.23
CA LYS A 58 -0.31 45.19 8.79
C LYS A 58 -1.66 44.76 8.21
N LYS A 59 -1.66 43.81 7.28
CA LYS A 59 -2.84 43.01 6.93
C LYS A 59 -2.55 41.55 7.27
N SER A 60 -3.38 41.02 8.15
CA SER A 60 -3.47 39.62 8.57
C SER A 60 -3.48 38.67 7.36
N PRO A 61 -2.89 37.46 7.44
CA PRO A 61 -2.82 36.56 6.28
C PRO A 61 -4.19 35.96 5.98
N SER A 62 -4.87 36.49 4.96
CA SER A 62 -6.03 35.85 4.36
C SER A 62 -5.58 34.70 3.46
N THR A 63 -5.81 33.46 3.90
CA THR A 63 -5.55 32.24 3.13
C THR A 63 -6.39 32.24 1.84
N SER A 64 -5.72 32.21 0.67
CA SER A 64 -6.36 32.12 -0.65
C SER A 64 -7.07 30.76 -0.85
N PRO A 65 -8.27 30.71 -1.46
CA PRO A 65 -8.99 29.47 -1.78
C PRO A 65 -8.18 28.47 -2.62
N ASN A 66 -7.35 28.95 -3.55
CA ASN A 66 -6.56 28.10 -4.46
C ASN A 66 -5.54 27.22 -3.73
N ALA A 67 -4.95 27.71 -2.63
CA ALA A 67 -3.95 26.95 -1.88
C ALA A 67 -4.56 25.75 -1.13
N LYS A 68 -5.84 25.86 -0.71
CA LYS A 68 -6.55 24.76 -0.04
C LYS A 68 -6.91 23.66 -1.04
N VAL A 69 -7.29 24.05 -2.27
CA VAL A 69 -7.62 23.11 -3.35
C VAL A 69 -6.41 22.28 -3.75
N GLU A 70 -5.28 22.95 -3.97
CA GLU A 70 -4.04 22.27 -4.34
C GLU A 70 -3.52 21.31 -3.26
N ASN A 71 -3.82 21.60 -1.99
CA ASN A 71 -3.36 20.77 -0.87
C ASN A 71 -4.11 19.44 -0.75
N TYR A 72 -5.44 19.43 -0.84
CA TYR A 72 -6.18 18.17 -0.69
C TYR A 72 -5.97 17.23 -1.88
N LEU A 73 -5.84 17.77 -3.11
CA LEU A 73 -5.54 16.98 -4.30
C LEU A 73 -4.21 16.23 -4.17
N LYS A 74 -3.20 16.87 -3.56
CA LYS A 74 -1.93 16.20 -3.24
C LYS A 74 -2.12 15.06 -2.24
N ILE A 75 -2.97 15.23 -1.23
CA ILE A 75 -3.24 14.19 -0.23
C ILE A 75 -3.98 13.01 -0.88
N VAL A 76 -5.02 13.28 -1.68
CA VAL A 76 -5.77 12.25 -2.42
C VAL A 76 -4.82 11.44 -3.32
N LYS A 77 -3.99 12.12 -4.12
CA LYS A 77 -3.00 11.48 -4.98
C LYS A 77 -1.97 10.64 -4.20
N THR A 78 -1.64 11.07 -2.99
CA THR A 78 -0.71 10.35 -2.12
C THR A 78 -1.33 9.06 -1.59
N ILE A 79 -2.59 9.10 -1.16
CA ILE A 79 -3.34 7.92 -0.71
C ILE A 79 -3.52 6.95 -1.88
N CYS A 80 -3.97 7.43 -3.03
CA CYS A 80 -4.21 6.62 -4.23
C CYS A 80 -2.92 6.26 -5.01
N SER A 81 -1.74 6.43 -4.43
CA SER A 81 -0.48 6.28 -5.17
C SER A 81 -0.17 4.82 -5.54
N SER A 82 -0.51 3.88 -4.65
CA SER A 82 -0.21 2.46 -4.75
C SER A 82 -1.40 1.59 -5.15
N VAL A 83 -2.58 2.17 -5.34
CA VAL A 83 -3.78 1.44 -5.75
C VAL A 83 -3.73 1.03 -7.21
N GLU A 84 -4.36 -0.10 -7.53
CA GLU A 84 -4.46 -0.62 -8.90
C GLU A 84 -5.39 0.24 -9.77
N TYR A 85 -6.57 0.60 -9.25
CA TYR A 85 -7.62 1.30 -10.00
C TYR A 85 -7.64 2.80 -9.67
N LYS A 86 -6.65 3.55 -10.17
CA LYS A 86 -6.41 4.97 -9.79
C LYS A 86 -7.61 5.90 -9.94
N SER A 87 -8.31 5.86 -11.07
CA SER A 87 -9.49 6.72 -11.29
C SER A 87 -10.61 6.43 -10.29
N LYS A 88 -10.80 5.16 -9.92
CA LYS A 88 -11.77 4.73 -8.89
C LYS A 88 -11.32 5.02 -7.46
N CYS A 89 -10.17 5.66 -7.28
CA CYS A 89 -9.71 6.17 -6.00
C CYS A 89 -9.69 7.70 -6.00
N GLU A 90 -9.03 8.32 -7.00
CA GLU A 90 -8.82 9.76 -7.03
C GLU A 90 -10.12 10.55 -7.28
N ASP A 91 -10.92 10.15 -8.28
CA ASP A 91 -12.11 10.92 -8.67
C ASP A 91 -13.18 10.92 -7.56
N PRO A 92 -13.58 9.77 -6.99
CA PRO A 92 -14.61 9.72 -5.95
C PRO A 92 -14.19 10.43 -4.66
N LEU A 93 -12.92 10.30 -4.26
CA LEU A 93 -12.42 10.98 -3.06
C LEU A 93 -12.35 12.49 -3.26
N THR A 94 -11.98 12.94 -4.46
CA THR A 94 -11.97 14.36 -4.82
C THR A 94 -13.38 14.93 -4.76
N GLU A 95 -14.36 14.25 -5.37
CA GLU A 95 -15.76 14.66 -5.35
C GLU A 95 -16.31 14.78 -3.91
N GLU A 96 -15.94 13.84 -3.04
CA GLU A 96 -16.43 13.84 -1.65
C GLU A 96 -15.78 14.96 -0.80
N VAL A 97 -14.51 15.30 -1.05
CA VAL A 97 -13.86 16.47 -0.43
C VAL A 97 -14.45 17.79 -0.94
N GLU A 98 -14.81 17.87 -2.21
CA GLU A 98 -15.47 19.05 -2.78
C GLU A 98 -16.84 19.30 -2.14
N LYS A 99 -17.60 18.23 -1.87
CA LYS A 99 -18.87 18.30 -1.12
C LYS A 99 -18.65 18.67 0.34
N ASN A 100 -17.62 18.10 0.98
CA ASN A 100 -17.32 18.32 2.39
C ASN A 100 -15.81 18.52 2.63
N PRO A 101 -15.34 19.78 2.66
CA PRO A 101 -13.92 20.10 2.83
C PRO A 101 -13.28 19.59 4.13
N LYS A 102 -14.09 19.18 5.12
CA LYS A 102 -13.58 18.58 6.37
C LYS A 102 -12.96 17.20 6.13
N LEU A 103 -13.31 16.55 5.03
CA LEU A 103 -12.81 15.22 4.66
C LEU A 103 -11.39 15.24 4.08
N ALA A 104 -10.82 16.42 3.81
CA ALA A 104 -9.45 16.56 3.28
C ALA A 104 -8.34 16.02 4.23
N GLN A 105 -8.69 15.49 5.40
CA GLN A 105 -7.75 14.88 6.33
C GLN A 105 -7.45 13.42 5.93
N PRO A 106 -6.20 12.94 6.06
CA PRO A 106 -5.83 11.60 5.60
C PRO A 106 -6.63 10.46 6.23
N LYS A 107 -6.94 10.57 7.53
CA LYS A 107 -7.80 9.63 8.25
C LYS A 107 -9.22 9.59 7.67
N GLU A 108 -9.76 10.75 7.35
CA GLU A 108 -11.11 10.87 6.81
C GLU A 108 -11.16 10.34 5.38
N LEU A 109 -10.16 10.61 4.54
CA LEU A 109 -10.04 10.03 3.19
C LEU A 109 -9.92 8.51 3.21
N LEU A 110 -9.14 7.95 4.14
CA LEU A 110 -9.02 6.49 4.28
C LEU A 110 -10.36 5.85 4.66
N LYS A 111 -11.09 6.47 5.60
CA LYS A 111 -12.43 6.07 5.99
C LYS A 111 -13.40 6.19 4.81
N GLU A 112 -13.30 7.26 4.04
CA GLU A 112 -14.17 7.53 2.89
C GLU A 112 -13.95 6.54 1.75
N SER A 113 -12.70 6.11 1.51
CA SER A 113 -12.39 5.02 0.57
C SER A 113 -13.22 3.76 0.87
N ILE A 114 -13.29 3.35 2.14
CA ILE A 114 -14.02 2.13 2.55
C ILE A 114 -15.52 2.35 2.50
N LYS A 115 -16.02 3.54 2.84
CA LYS A 115 -17.44 3.87 2.69
C LYS A 115 -17.89 3.83 1.23
N LEU A 116 -17.09 4.37 0.31
CA LEU A 116 -17.36 4.31 -1.12
C LEU A 116 -17.45 2.86 -1.61
N ALA A 117 -16.56 1.99 -1.13
CA ALA A 117 -16.65 0.55 -1.38
C ALA A 117 -17.98 -0.05 -0.87
N GLN A 118 -18.37 0.27 0.37
CA GLN A 118 -19.65 -0.18 0.94
C GLN A 118 -20.86 0.34 0.14
N GLN A 119 -20.81 1.58 -0.34
CA GLN A 119 -21.87 2.17 -1.16
C GLN A 119 -21.99 1.47 -2.52
N GLU A 120 -20.88 1.19 -3.20
CA GLU A 120 -20.90 0.47 -4.46
C GLU A 120 -21.39 -0.97 -4.29
N ILE A 121 -21.04 -1.65 -3.19
CA ILE A 121 -21.60 -2.96 -2.85
C ILE A 121 -23.11 -2.90 -2.68
N ASN A 122 -23.61 -1.96 -1.88
CA ASN A 122 -25.04 -1.77 -1.68
C ASN A 122 -25.76 -1.48 -3.00
N LYS A 123 -25.18 -0.64 -3.84
CA LYS A 123 -25.71 -0.27 -5.15
C LYS A 123 -25.73 -1.46 -6.13
N ALA A 124 -24.67 -2.26 -6.16
CA ALA A 124 -24.59 -3.46 -6.97
C ALA A 124 -25.63 -4.48 -6.51
N PHE A 125 -25.68 -4.78 -5.21
CA PHE A 125 -26.64 -5.72 -4.66
C PHE A 125 -28.09 -5.26 -4.82
N ASN A 126 -28.40 -3.98 -4.63
CA ASN A 126 -29.77 -3.49 -4.86
C ASN A 126 -30.25 -3.68 -6.30
N LYS A 127 -29.34 -3.72 -7.28
CA LYS A 127 -29.69 -4.01 -8.68
C LYS A 127 -30.05 -5.48 -8.89
N THR A 128 -29.56 -6.41 -8.07
CA THR A 128 -29.90 -7.84 -8.19
C THR A 128 -31.36 -8.12 -7.83
N THR A 129 -32.00 -7.26 -7.01
CA THR A 129 -33.44 -7.35 -6.72
C THR A 129 -34.33 -7.28 -7.96
N SER A 130 -33.84 -6.67 -9.05
CA SER A 130 -34.55 -6.62 -10.34
C SER A 130 -34.26 -7.81 -11.26
N MET A 131 -33.35 -8.72 -10.86
CA MET A 131 -33.01 -9.91 -11.64
C MET A 131 -34.01 -11.03 -11.39
N LYS A 132 -34.11 -11.92 -12.39
CA LYS A 132 -34.91 -13.14 -12.29
C LYS A 132 -33.97 -14.31 -12.03
N PHE A 133 -34.34 -15.11 -11.03
CA PHE A 133 -33.69 -16.37 -10.67
C PHE A 133 -34.70 -17.47 -10.96
N GLU A 134 -34.52 -18.20 -12.05
CA GLU A 134 -35.53 -19.09 -12.61
C GLU A 134 -35.44 -20.50 -12.03
N SER A 135 -34.22 -21.01 -11.85
CA SER A 135 -33.99 -22.35 -11.29
C SER A 135 -33.89 -22.34 -9.76
N GLU A 136 -34.19 -23.48 -9.13
CA GLU A 136 -33.98 -23.65 -7.67
C GLU A 136 -32.51 -23.46 -7.27
N MET A 137 -31.58 -23.83 -8.15
CA MET A 137 -30.15 -23.61 -7.94
C MET A 137 -29.79 -22.12 -7.94
N GLU A 138 -30.34 -21.34 -8.87
CA GLU A 138 -30.12 -19.88 -8.92
C GLU A 138 -30.74 -19.16 -7.71
N LYS A 139 -31.91 -19.61 -7.25
CA LYS A 139 -32.54 -19.06 -6.04
C LYS A 139 -31.72 -19.37 -4.79
N GLY A 140 -31.25 -20.61 -4.66
CA GLY A 140 -30.34 -21.00 -3.57
C GLY A 140 -29.04 -20.17 -3.58
N ALA A 141 -28.38 -20.07 -4.73
CA ALA A 141 -27.18 -19.26 -4.90
C ALA A 141 -27.42 -17.77 -4.58
N TYR A 142 -28.62 -17.25 -4.87
CA TYR A 142 -28.98 -15.88 -4.53
C TYR A 142 -29.15 -15.65 -3.02
N GLU A 143 -29.78 -16.58 -2.29
CA GLU A 143 -29.86 -16.49 -0.82
C GLU A 143 -28.49 -16.63 -0.16
N ASP A 144 -27.64 -17.54 -0.64
CA ASP A 144 -26.24 -17.66 -0.19
C ASP A 144 -25.47 -16.36 -0.47
N CYS A 145 -25.61 -15.82 -1.68
CA CYS A 145 -24.98 -14.54 -2.05
C CYS A 145 -25.46 -13.40 -1.15
N LYS A 146 -26.75 -13.35 -0.81
CA LYS A 146 -27.29 -12.33 0.10
C LYS A 146 -26.61 -12.38 1.47
N GLN A 147 -26.46 -13.57 2.04
CA GLN A 147 -25.74 -13.73 3.31
C GLN A 147 -24.28 -13.25 3.19
N LEU A 148 -23.57 -13.70 2.15
CA LEU A 148 -22.18 -13.29 1.91
C LEU A 148 -22.02 -11.77 1.75
N ILE A 149 -22.99 -11.11 1.10
CA ILE A 149 -22.99 -9.66 0.93
C ILE A 149 -23.32 -8.93 2.24
N ASP A 150 -24.15 -9.50 3.10
CA ASP A 150 -24.40 -8.94 4.43
C ASP A 150 -23.17 -9.09 5.35
N ASP A 151 -22.49 -10.25 5.31
CA ASP A 151 -21.20 -10.45 5.99
C ASP A 151 -20.15 -9.44 5.48
N ALA A 152 -20.08 -9.22 4.16
CA ALA A 152 -19.20 -8.21 3.58
C ALA A 152 -19.49 -6.79 4.11
N LYS A 153 -20.77 -6.42 4.27
CA LYS A 153 -21.14 -5.11 4.85
C LYS A 153 -20.75 -5.00 6.31
N GLU A 154 -20.84 -6.08 7.07
CA GLU A 154 -20.40 -6.12 8.47
C GLU A 154 -18.89 -5.86 8.57
N GLU A 155 -18.08 -6.57 7.78
CA GLU A 155 -16.62 -6.41 7.76
C GLU A 155 -16.17 -5.00 7.33
N LEU A 156 -16.87 -4.39 6.38
CA LEU A 156 -16.67 -2.99 6.01
C LEU A 156 -17.06 -2.05 7.15
N GLY A 157 -18.16 -2.33 7.84
CA GLY A 157 -18.61 -1.60 9.02
C GLY A 157 -17.58 -1.65 10.16
N LEU A 158 -17.01 -2.83 10.42
CA LEU A 158 -15.92 -3.02 11.38
C LEU A 158 -14.69 -2.20 10.99
N SER A 159 -14.29 -2.25 9.71
CA SER A 159 -13.17 -1.49 9.17
C SER A 159 -13.36 0.03 9.35
N ILE A 160 -14.55 0.55 9.02
CA ILE A 160 -14.91 1.97 9.22
C ILE A 160 -14.89 2.34 10.70
N SER A 161 -15.40 1.45 11.56
CA SER A 161 -15.43 1.64 13.02
C SER A 161 -14.01 1.72 13.60
N GLU A 162 -13.13 0.82 13.19
CA GLU A 162 -11.74 0.76 13.66
C GLU A 162 -10.97 2.01 13.24
N ILE A 163 -11.14 2.47 11.99
CA ILE A 163 -10.57 3.75 11.53
C ILE A 163 -11.13 4.92 12.34
N SER A 164 -12.44 4.96 12.59
CA SER A 164 -13.05 6.07 13.32
C SER A 164 -12.52 6.18 14.76
N LYS A 165 -12.39 5.04 15.46
CA LYS A 165 -11.99 4.96 16.87
C LYS A 165 -10.51 5.25 17.14
N ASN A 166 -9.64 5.05 16.15
CA ASN A 166 -8.19 5.13 16.36
C ASN A 166 -7.55 6.27 15.55
N ASP A 167 -6.46 6.83 16.05
CA ASP A 167 -5.66 7.78 15.27
C ASP A 167 -4.74 7.05 14.29
N LEU A 168 -4.24 7.76 13.26
CA LEU A 168 -3.42 7.19 12.18
C LEU A 168 -2.22 6.37 12.68
N LYS A 169 -1.56 6.80 13.77
CA LYS A 169 -0.45 6.05 14.37
C LYS A 169 -0.87 4.72 14.96
N LYS A 170 -2.02 4.67 15.63
CA LYS A 170 -2.58 3.44 16.21
C LYS A 170 -3.20 2.55 15.14
N LEU A 171 -3.64 3.13 14.02
CA LEU A 171 -4.10 2.36 12.87
C LEU A 171 -2.99 1.52 12.22
N LEU A 172 -1.72 1.94 12.30
CA LEU A 172 -0.59 1.13 11.83
C LEU A 172 -0.51 -0.22 12.54
N THR A 173 -0.86 -0.29 13.83
CA THR A 173 -0.90 -1.56 14.57
C THR A 173 -2.16 -2.37 14.32
N ARG A 174 -3.15 -1.79 13.61
CA ARG A 174 -4.44 -2.38 13.26
C ARG A 174 -4.57 -2.72 11.77
N THR A 175 -3.56 -2.39 10.98
CA THR A 175 -3.47 -2.75 9.56
C THR A 175 -3.69 -4.24 9.33
N PRO A 176 -3.16 -5.19 10.13
CA PRO A 176 -3.44 -6.62 9.94
C PRO A 176 -4.93 -6.97 10.03
N GLU A 177 -5.64 -6.45 11.03
CA GLU A 177 -7.08 -6.69 11.21
C GLU A 177 -7.89 -6.03 10.09
N LEU A 178 -7.57 -4.80 9.70
CA LEU A 178 -8.21 -4.13 8.58
C LEU A 178 -7.98 -4.88 7.25
N ASN A 179 -6.76 -5.36 7.02
CA ASN A 179 -6.43 -6.16 5.84
C ASN A 179 -7.19 -7.48 5.83
N ASN A 180 -7.36 -8.11 6.98
CA ASN A 180 -8.16 -9.33 7.11
C ASN A 180 -9.62 -9.07 6.71
N TRP A 181 -10.26 -8.06 7.30
CA TRP A 181 -11.65 -7.71 6.98
C TRP A 181 -11.85 -7.34 5.52
N LEU A 182 -10.98 -6.50 4.95
CA LEU A 182 -11.08 -6.10 3.54
C LEU A 182 -10.79 -7.27 2.58
N SER A 183 -9.89 -8.20 2.95
CA SER A 183 -9.66 -9.43 2.16
C SER A 183 -10.84 -10.40 2.24
N ALA A 184 -11.51 -10.48 3.39
CA ALA A 184 -12.73 -11.26 3.55
C ALA A 184 -13.85 -10.73 2.63
N VAL A 185 -14.03 -9.41 2.56
CA VAL A 185 -14.99 -8.77 1.63
C VAL A 185 -14.76 -9.18 0.18
N ILE A 186 -13.50 -9.17 -0.28
CA ILE A 186 -13.15 -9.62 -1.64
C ILE A 186 -13.53 -11.10 -1.84
N SER A 187 -13.26 -11.93 -0.84
CA SER A 187 -13.57 -13.37 -0.87
C SER A 187 -15.07 -13.64 -0.90
N TYR A 188 -15.86 -12.89 -0.13
CA TYR A 188 -17.32 -12.98 -0.13
C TYR A 188 -17.93 -12.59 -1.48
N HIS A 189 -17.42 -11.53 -2.14
CA HIS A 189 -17.83 -11.19 -3.50
C HIS A 189 -17.57 -12.31 -4.49
N GLN A 190 -16.35 -12.85 -4.49
CA GLN A 190 -15.97 -13.93 -5.39
C GLN A 190 -16.83 -15.16 -5.15
N THR A 191 -17.02 -15.53 -3.89
CA THR A 191 -17.82 -16.70 -3.50
C THR A 191 -19.30 -16.54 -3.86
N CYS A 192 -19.89 -15.34 -3.65
CA CYS A 192 -21.26 -15.05 -4.08
C CYS A 192 -21.41 -15.32 -5.58
N ILE A 193 -20.50 -14.79 -6.39
CA ILE A 193 -20.56 -14.92 -7.86
C ILE A 193 -20.31 -16.37 -8.29
N ASP A 194 -19.35 -17.04 -7.66
CA ASP A 194 -18.96 -18.41 -8.01
C ASP A 194 -20.03 -19.44 -7.64
N GLY A 195 -20.89 -19.13 -6.66
CA GLY A 195 -22.04 -19.95 -6.29
C GLY A 195 -23.11 -20.07 -7.38
N PHE A 196 -23.15 -19.14 -8.36
CA PHE A 196 -24.09 -19.23 -9.47
C PHE A 196 -23.63 -20.22 -10.56
N PRO A 197 -24.57 -20.92 -11.21
CA PRO A 197 -24.26 -21.77 -12.36
C PRO A 197 -23.70 -20.95 -13.53
N GLU A 198 -22.89 -21.59 -14.38
CA GLU A 198 -22.35 -20.93 -15.57
C GLU A 198 -23.48 -20.48 -16.52
N GLY A 199 -23.37 -19.27 -17.05
CA GLY A 199 -24.38 -18.70 -17.93
C GLY A 199 -24.41 -17.17 -17.97
N GLU A 200 -25.44 -16.62 -18.62
CA GLU A 200 -25.63 -15.17 -18.75
C GLU A 200 -25.83 -14.49 -17.39
N LEU A 201 -26.55 -15.12 -16.46
CA LEU A 201 -26.78 -14.59 -15.13
C LEU A 201 -25.46 -14.38 -14.36
N LYS A 202 -24.60 -15.41 -14.29
CA LYS A 202 -23.28 -15.31 -13.65
C LYS A 202 -22.40 -14.25 -14.31
N THR A 203 -22.44 -14.16 -15.64
CA THR A 203 -21.70 -13.14 -16.40
C THR A 203 -22.19 -11.72 -16.06
N ARG A 204 -23.51 -11.55 -15.95
CA ARG A 204 -24.13 -10.29 -15.56
C ARG A 204 -23.78 -9.91 -14.12
N LEU A 205 -23.76 -10.88 -13.20
CA LEU A 205 -23.34 -10.67 -11.81
C LEU A 205 -21.85 -10.30 -11.74
N LYS A 206 -20.96 -10.98 -12.46
CA LYS A 206 -19.53 -10.61 -12.59
C LYS A 206 -19.38 -9.15 -13.02
N GLN A 207 -20.11 -8.73 -14.04
CA GLN A 207 -20.06 -7.35 -14.51
C GLN A 207 -20.63 -6.35 -13.50
N LEU A 208 -21.69 -6.73 -12.79
CA LEU A 208 -22.35 -5.89 -11.78
C LEU A 208 -21.46 -5.66 -10.55
N PHE A 209 -20.73 -6.69 -10.13
CA PHE A 209 -19.85 -6.65 -8.96
C PHE A 209 -18.41 -6.23 -9.25
N LYS A 210 -18.08 -5.98 -10.52
CA LYS A 210 -16.76 -5.49 -10.94
C LYS A 210 -16.38 -4.19 -10.22
N ASP A 211 -17.24 -3.18 -10.27
CA ASP A 211 -16.97 -1.89 -9.62
C ASP A 211 -16.79 -2.06 -8.10
N PRO A 212 -17.72 -2.71 -7.36
CA PRO A 212 -17.52 -3.03 -5.94
C PRO A 212 -16.18 -3.69 -5.63
N GLN A 213 -15.77 -4.69 -6.41
CA GLN A 213 -14.50 -5.40 -6.20
C GLN A 213 -13.30 -4.47 -6.37
N GLU A 214 -13.31 -3.60 -7.37
CA GLU A 214 -12.23 -2.63 -7.60
C GLU A 214 -12.14 -1.58 -6.48
N PHE A 215 -13.28 -1.11 -5.95
CA PHE A 215 -13.30 -0.19 -4.81
C PHE A 215 -12.80 -0.83 -3.50
N VAL A 216 -13.17 -2.10 -3.25
CA VAL A 216 -12.65 -2.84 -2.09
C VAL A 216 -11.15 -3.09 -2.25
N SER A 217 -10.69 -3.46 -3.45
CA SER A 217 -9.27 -3.66 -3.75
C SER A 217 -8.47 -2.37 -3.49
N ASN A 218 -8.93 -1.23 -4.00
CA ASN A 218 -8.30 0.06 -3.71
C ASN A 218 -8.27 0.37 -2.21
N SER A 219 -9.35 0.06 -1.48
CA SER A 219 -9.41 0.28 -0.03
C SER A 219 -8.41 -0.60 0.72
N LEU A 220 -8.25 -1.86 0.31
CA LEU A 220 -7.24 -2.78 0.85
C LEU A 220 -5.82 -2.26 0.59
N SER A 221 -5.54 -1.78 -0.62
CA SER A 221 -4.24 -1.17 -0.95
C SER A 221 -3.97 0.08 -0.10
N ASN A 222 -4.96 0.98 0.03
CA ASN A 222 -4.84 2.19 0.84
C ASN A 222 -4.50 1.88 2.31
N VAL A 223 -5.11 0.83 2.88
CA VAL A 223 -4.82 0.38 4.25
C VAL A 223 -3.47 -0.33 4.35
N SER A 224 -3.14 -1.18 3.37
CA SER A 224 -1.87 -1.92 3.35
C SER A 224 -0.66 -0.98 3.27
N ASP A 225 -0.80 0.11 2.52
CA ASP A 225 0.25 1.12 2.34
C ASP A 225 0.13 2.30 3.31
N LEU A 226 -0.65 2.14 4.38
CA LEU A 226 -0.85 3.16 5.42
C LEU A 226 0.48 3.74 5.94
N SER A 227 1.47 2.88 6.18
CA SER A 227 2.80 3.33 6.61
C SER A 227 3.49 4.22 5.58
N SER A 228 3.42 3.85 4.30
CA SER A 228 4.10 4.55 3.21
C SER A 228 3.53 5.96 3.03
N PHE A 229 2.20 6.09 2.98
CA PHE A 229 1.59 7.40 2.77
C PHE A 229 1.74 8.31 4.01
N LEU A 230 1.71 7.76 5.23
CA LEU A 230 1.95 8.57 6.43
C LEU A 230 3.35 9.16 6.46
N SER A 231 4.36 8.39 6.03
CA SER A 231 5.72 8.90 5.85
C SER A 231 5.79 9.99 4.77
N ALA A 232 5.05 9.85 3.67
CA ALA A 232 5.00 10.88 2.62
C ALA A 232 4.33 12.19 3.06
N LEU A 233 3.38 12.14 3.99
CA LEU A 233 2.68 13.32 4.51
C LEU A 233 3.40 14.03 5.66
N GLN A 234 4.39 13.38 6.30
CA GLN A 234 5.18 13.96 7.39
C GLN A 234 6.69 13.89 7.09
N PRO A 235 7.20 14.71 6.14
CA PRO A 235 8.63 14.71 5.80
C PRO A 235 9.55 15.18 6.94
N ASP A 236 9.02 15.91 7.93
CA ASP A 236 9.79 16.54 9.03
C ASP A 236 9.74 15.79 10.37
N ALA A 237 9.01 14.67 10.47
CA ALA A 237 9.19 13.77 11.60
C ALA A 237 10.54 13.08 11.40
N THR A 238 11.58 13.62 12.04
CA THR A 238 12.91 13.01 12.29
C THR A 238 12.99 11.58 11.75
N ARG A 239 13.86 11.37 10.75
CA ARG A 239 14.20 10.05 10.18
C ARG A 239 14.50 9.03 11.26
N HIS A 240 13.47 8.49 11.91
CA HIS A 240 13.48 7.17 12.43
C HIS A 240 13.35 6.32 11.19
N LEU A 241 14.50 5.88 10.69
CA LEU A 241 14.63 4.74 9.80
C LEU A 241 13.82 3.59 10.41
N LEU A 242 12.53 3.55 10.12
CA LEU A 242 11.75 2.33 10.18
C LEU A 242 12.52 1.36 9.30
N SER A 243 12.93 0.26 9.93
CA SER A 243 13.77 -0.78 9.34
C SER A 243 13.34 -0.99 7.90
N GLU A 244 14.27 -0.79 6.97
CA GLU A 244 14.08 -1.14 5.58
C GLU A 244 13.63 -2.60 5.55
N LYS A 245 12.34 -2.83 5.33
CA LYS A 245 11.78 -4.17 5.20
C LYS A 245 12.36 -4.72 3.91
N ILE A 246 13.36 -5.57 4.07
CA ILE A 246 14.03 -6.20 2.93
C ILE A 246 13.15 -7.33 2.47
N ASP A 247 12.87 -7.35 1.17
CA ASP A 247 12.16 -8.43 0.50
C ASP A 247 12.78 -9.78 0.87
N GLY A 248 11.97 -10.66 1.46
CA GLY A 248 12.36 -12.03 1.82
C GLY A 248 12.54 -12.33 3.31
N LEU A 249 12.44 -11.34 4.22
CA LEU A 249 12.54 -11.59 5.66
C LEU A 249 11.16 -11.55 6.36
N PRO A 250 10.82 -12.53 7.24
CA PRO A 250 9.56 -12.54 7.97
C PRO A 250 9.33 -11.30 8.85
N SER A 251 8.06 -10.89 8.98
CA SER A 251 7.64 -9.69 9.73
C SER A 251 7.85 -9.75 11.25
N TRP A 252 8.16 -10.92 11.81
CA TRP A 252 8.45 -11.09 13.23
C TRP A 252 9.91 -10.76 13.60
N ILE A 253 10.78 -10.53 12.62
CA ILE A 253 12.17 -10.14 12.85
C ILE A 253 12.24 -8.62 12.94
N ASP A 254 12.68 -8.13 14.10
CA ASP A 254 12.93 -6.70 14.34
C ASP A 254 14.16 -6.18 13.58
N GLY A 255 14.27 -4.85 13.48
CA GLY A 255 15.39 -4.22 12.75
C GLY A 255 16.77 -4.52 13.33
N GLU A 256 16.84 -4.85 14.62
CA GLU A 256 18.08 -5.29 15.27
C GLU A 256 18.45 -6.72 14.86
N GLY A 257 17.50 -7.67 14.89
CA GLY A 257 17.69 -9.02 14.36
C GLY A 257 18.08 -9.02 12.89
N GLN A 258 17.53 -8.11 12.09
CA GLN A 258 17.91 -7.92 10.70
C GLN A 258 19.35 -7.42 10.52
N ARG A 259 19.82 -6.52 11.39
CA ARG A 259 21.22 -6.06 11.40
C ARG A 259 22.18 -7.18 11.79
N MET A 260 21.80 -7.99 12.77
CA MET A 260 22.61 -9.14 13.23
C MET A 260 22.76 -10.21 12.14
N LEU A 261 21.70 -10.50 11.38
CA LEU A 261 21.78 -11.47 10.28
C LEU A 261 22.67 -10.98 9.12
N LYS A 262 22.85 -9.67 8.97
CA LYS A 262 23.69 -9.05 7.93
C LYS A 262 25.14 -8.83 8.36
N ALA A 263 25.41 -8.72 9.65
CA ALA A 263 26.74 -8.44 10.16
C ALA A 263 27.64 -9.67 9.90
N ALA A 264 28.59 -9.54 8.97
CA ALA A 264 29.57 -10.58 8.70
C ALA A 264 30.51 -10.80 9.91
N ASP A 265 30.76 -9.75 10.68
CA ASP A 265 31.81 -9.70 11.70
C ASP A 265 31.28 -9.74 13.16
N ASP A 266 30.00 -9.51 13.39
CA ASP A 266 29.41 -9.41 14.74
C ASP A 266 28.35 -10.49 14.98
N LYS A 267 28.79 -11.76 14.86
CA LYS A 267 27.93 -12.92 15.09
C LYS A 267 27.74 -13.13 16.60
N PRO A 268 26.50 -13.24 17.10
CA PRO A 268 26.26 -13.49 18.51
C PRO A 268 26.91 -14.79 18.96
N THR A 269 27.35 -14.84 20.21
CA THR A 269 27.86 -16.07 20.82
C THR A 269 26.74 -17.12 20.84
N PRO A 270 26.96 -18.30 20.24
CA PRO A 270 25.93 -19.32 20.20
C PRO A 270 25.69 -19.91 21.59
N ASN A 271 24.42 -20.16 21.91
CA ASN A 271 24.06 -20.93 23.10
C ASN A 271 24.36 -22.42 22.90
N ILE A 272 24.15 -22.93 21.68
CA ILE A 272 24.47 -24.30 21.27
C ILE A 272 24.94 -24.33 19.82
N THR A 273 25.79 -25.30 19.50
CA THR A 273 26.32 -25.55 18.17
C THR A 273 25.85 -26.89 17.63
N VAL A 274 25.30 -26.91 16.42
CA VAL A 274 24.93 -28.12 15.69
C VAL A 274 25.97 -28.35 14.60
N ALA A 275 26.61 -29.51 14.62
CA ALA A 275 27.62 -29.88 13.62
C ALA A 275 27.49 -31.36 13.25
N LYS A 276 27.29 -31.63 11.96
CA LYS A 276 27.08 -33.00 11.45
C LYS A 276 28.33 -33.87 11.58
N ASP A 277 29.51 -33.25 11.57
CA ASP A 277 30.81 -33.89 11.76
C ASP A 277 31.10 -34.28 13.22
N GLY A 278 30.23 -33.87 14.16
CA GLY A 278 30.42 -34.09 15.59
C GLY A 278 31.32 -33.07 16.29
N SER A 279 31.70 -31.98 15.61
CA SER A 279 32.49 -30.88 16.19
C SER A 279 31.65 -29.85 16.97
N GLY A 280 30.38 -30.16 17.24
CA GLY A 280 29.41 -29.33 17.94
C GLY A 280 28.70 -30.11 19.04
N ASP A 281 27.84 -29.43 19.79
CA ASP A 281 27.09 -29.99 20.92
C ASP A 281 26.05 -31.04 20.47
N PHE A 282 25.48 -30.86 19.28
CA PHE A 282 24.49 -31.79 18.70
C PHE A 282 24.79 -32.11 17.23
N LYS A 283 24.38 -33.31 16.79
CA LYS A 283 24.54 -33.75 15.40
C LYS A 283 23.35 -33.36 14.52
N THR A 284 22.18 -33.18 15.13
CA THR A 284 20.94 -32.83 14.42
C THR A 284 20.26 -31.61 15.03
N ILE A 285 19.51 -30.89 14.19
CA ILE A 285 18.71 -29.73 14.64
C ILE A 285 17.60 -30.20 15.59
N SER A 286 17.02 -31.38 15.37
CA SER A 286 15.97 -31.92 16.23
C SER A 286 16.44 -32.15 17.67
N GLU A 287 17.64 -32.71 17.85
CA GLU A 287 18.24 -32.89 19.18
C GLU A 287 18.48 -31.54 19.88
N ALA A 288 19.01 -30.56 19.13
CA ALA A 288 19.23 -29.21 19.61
C ALA A 288 17.93 -28.53 20.07
N LEU A 289 16.82 -28.73 19.36
CA LEU A 289 15.51 -28.20 19.74
C LEU A 289 14.96 -28.89 21.00
N THR A 290 15.17 -30.20 21.17
CA THR A 290 14.75 -30.92 22.39
C THR A 290 15.56 -30.56 23.62
N ALA A 291 16.82 -30.15 23.44
CA ALA A 291 17.69 -29.73 24.53
C ALA A 291 17.44 -28.29 25.00
N MET A 292 16.58 -27.54 24.29
CA MET A 292 16.26 -26.16 24.64
C MET A 292 15.47 -26.11 25.97
N PRO A 293 15.87 -25.26 26.93
CA PRO A 293 15.15 -25.13 28.20
C PRO A 293 13.72 -24.61 27.97
N GLN A 294 12.75 -25.17 28.70
CA GLN A 294 11.34 -24.78 28.59
C GLN A 294 11.09 -23.30 28.93
N THR A 295 11.97 -22.69 29.72
CA THR A 295 11.96 -21.26 30.02
C THR A 295 13.35 -20.68 29.77
N TYR A 296 13.42 -19.68 28.89
CA TYR A 296 14.64 -18.92 28.64
C TYR A 296 14.28 -17.44 28.52
N THR A 297 15.01 -16.58 29.22
CA THR A 297 14.81 -15.12 29.14
C THR A 297 15.84 -14.55 28.19
N GLY A 298 15.39 -14.21 26.99
CA GLY A 298 16.22 -13.61 25.94
C GLY A 298 16.18 -14.40 24.64
N ARG A 299 17.08 -14.07 23.71
CA ARG A 299 17.21 -14.75 22.41
C ARG A 299 18.13 -15.95 22.55
N TYR A 300 17.66 -17.13 22.16
CA TYR A 300 18.45 -18.36 22.16
C TYR A 300 19.03 -18.58 20.76
N VAL A 301 20.36 -18.59 20.65
CA VAL A 301 21.09 -18.62 19.37
C VAL A 301 21.62 -20.03 19.13
N VAL A 302 21.12 -20.68 18.07
CA VAL A 302 21.61 -21.98 17.60
C VAL A 302 22.49 -21.75 16.39
N TYR A 303 23.77 -22.11 16.50
CA TYR A 303 24.70 -22.02 15.36
C TYR A 303 24.80 -23.37 14.65
N VAL A 304 24.49 -23.39 13.35
CA VAL A 304 24.62 -24.58 12.52
C VAL A 304 25.88 -24.45 11.69
N LYS A 305 26.83 -25.34 11.92
CA LYS A 305 28.02 -25.49 11.07
C LYS A 305 27.62 -26.27 9.81
N GLU A 306 28.08 -25.79 8.66
CA GLU A 306 27.99 -26.53 7.39
C GLU A 306 28.85 -27.79 7.39
#